data_AF-A0A183A2D9-F1
#
_entry.id   AF-A0A183A2D9-F1
#
_cell.length_a   1.000
_cell.length_b   1.000
_cell.length_c   1.000
_cell.angle_alpha   90.00
_cell.angle_beta   90.00
_cell.angle_gamma   90.00
#
_symmetry.space_group_name_H-M   'P 1'
#
loop_
_entity.id
_entity.type
_entity.pdbx_description
1 polymer ?
#
loop_
_entity_poly.entity_id
_entity_poly.type
_entity_poly.pdbx_seq_one_letter_code
_entity_poly.pdbx_strand_id
1 'polypeptide(L)'
;MCNAAKLNWAREILKELFGQSFHVTWTLIDGVLAEGRIARNKPESLVRLIMKMQNYFFSLTKMKYEADLNALHTLEAILRCLPADIQQRWAEETVIIGRLEKEPNFTELTEFIRNRAKVASSRFGQLA
;
A
#
# COMPACT_ATOMS: atom_id res chain seq x y z
N MET A 1 -24.01 30.00 -22.10
CA MET A 1 -22.64 29.75 -21.56
C MET A 1 -22.57 28.64 -20.48
N CYS A 2 -23.68 28.02 -20.05
CA CYS A 2 -23.69 27.03 -18.95
C CYS A 2 -23.34 25.58 -19.38
N ASN A 3 -23.58 25.18 -20.64
CA ASN A 3 -23.35 23.80 -21.09
C ASN A 3 -21.88 23.43 -21.30
N ALA A 4 -21.05 24.35 -21.81
CA ALA A 4 -19.62 24.08 -22.04
C ALA A 4 -18.85 23.88 -20.72
N ALA A 5 -19.20 24.63 -19.67
CA ALA A 5 -18.61 24.48 -18.34
C ALA A 5 -18.97 23.12 -17.71
N LYS A 6 -20.23 22.69 -17.82
CA LYS A 6 -20.66 21.36 -17.33
C LYS A 6 -19.96 20.21 -18.05
N LEU A 7 -19.78 20.32 -19.36
CA LEU A 7 -19.14 19.30 -20.18
C LEU A 7 -17.63 19.21 -19.91
N ASN A 8 -16.97 20.35 -19.67
CA ASN A 8 -15.56 20.39 -19.25
C ASN A 8 -15.36 19.77 -17.86
N TRP A 9 -16.23 20.08 -16.90
CA TRP A 9 -16.17 19.48 -15.56
C TRP A 9 -16.37 17.96 -15.59
N ALA A 10 -17.38 17.49 -16.32
CA ALA A 10 -17.60 16.06 -16.52
C ALA A 10 -16.38 15.36 -17.15
N ARG A 11 -15.71 16.02 -18.11
CA ARG A 11 -14.53 15.47 -18.77
C ARG A 11 -13.31 15.41 -17.86
N GLU A 12 -13.13 16.40 -16.97
CA GLU A 12 -12.05 16.36 -15.99
C GLU A 12 -12.28 15.27 -14.93
N ILE A 13 -13.52 15.10 -14.45
CA ILE A 13 -13.87 13.96 -13.57
C ILE A 13 -13.58 12.63 -14.25
N LEU A 14 -13.98 12.45 -15.51
CA LEU A 14 -13.73 11.20 -16.22
C LEU A 14 -12.24 10.93 -16.43
N LYS A 15 -11.42 11.95 -16.68
CA LYS A 15 -9.97 11.81 -16.74
C LYS A 15 -9.36 11.48 -15.38
N GLU A 16 -9.91 12.02 -14.30
CA GLU A 16 -9.45 11.70 -12.95
C GLU A 16 -9.79 10.26 -12.59
N LEU A 17 -11.00 9.81 -12.89
CA LEU A 17 -11.50 8.47 -12.54
C LEU A 17 -11.01 7.36 -13.47
N PHE A 18 -10.74 7.66 -14.75
CA PHE A 18 -10.46 6.65 -15.78
C PHE A 18 -9.27 7.01 -16.68
N GLY A 19 -8.55 8.09 -16.38
CA GLY A 19 -7.40 8.51 -17.17
C GLY A 19 -6.16 7.64 -16.97
N GLN A 20 -5.07 8.05 -17.62
CA GLN A 20 -3.81 7.31 -17.58
C GLN A 20 -3.22 7.23 -16.16
N SER A 21 -3.48 8.24 -15.30
CA SER A 21 -3.09 8.20 -13.89
C SER A 21 -3.77 7.04 -13.16
N PHE A 22 -5.08 6.86 -13.30
CA PHE A 22 -5.82 5.74 -12.71
C PHE A 22 -5.24 4.39 -13.15
N HIS A 23 -4.97 4.22 -14.44
CA HIS A 23 -4.37 2.97 -14.95
C HIS A 23 -2.96 2.72 -14.38
N VAL A 24 -2.12 3.77 -14.28
CA VAL A 24 -0.79 3.65 -13.67
C VAL A 24 -0.89 3.34 -12.18
N THR A 25 -1.75 4.02 -11.42
CA THR A 25 -2.03 3.70 -10.02
C THR A 25 -2.44 2.25 -9.86
N TRP A 26 -3.34 1.76 -10.74
CA TRP A 26 -3.88 0.41 -10.65
C TRP A 26 -2.82 -0.67 -10.96
N THR A 27 -2.02 -0.47 -11.99
CA THR A 27 -0.88 -1.36 -12.30
C THR A 27 0.18 -1.38 -11.20
N LEU A 28 0.42 -0.25 -10.53
CA LEU A 28 1.41 -0.18 -9.45
C LEU A 28 0.94 -0.97 -8.21
N ILE A 29 -0.31 -0.78 -7.77
CA ILE A 29 -0.84 -1.53 -6.62
C ILE A 29 -1.01 -3.01 -6.97
N ASP A 30 -1.41 -3.38 -8.19
CA ASP A 30 -1.43 -4.80 -8.60
C ASP A 30 -0.04 -5.43 -8.48
N GLY A 31 1.01 -4.68 -8.87
CA GLY A 31 2.40 -5.07 -8.65
C GLY A 31 2.79 -5.23 -7.17
N VAL A 32 2.26 -4.39 -6.27
CA VAL A 32 2.43 -4.53 -4.81
C VAL A 32 1.74 -5.80 -4.32
N LEU A 33 0.49 -6.02 -4.72
CA LEU A 33 -0.32 -7.17 -4.29
C LEU A 33 0.28 -8.49 -4.78
N ALA A 34 0.78 -8.53 -6.03
CA ALA A 34 1.47 -9.68 -6.58
C ALA A 34 2.71 -10.06 -5.76
N GLU A 35 3.56 -9.09 -5.42
CA GLU A 35 4.73 -9.34 -4.56
C GLU A 35 4.33 -9.71 -3.12
N GLY A 36 3.24 -9.15 -2.59
CA GLY A 36 2.68 -9.55 -1.30
C GLY A 36 2.31 -11.04 -1.27
N ARG A 37 1.67 -11.53 -2.33
CA ARG A 37 1.34 -12.96 -2.47
C ARG A 37 2.57 -13.84 -2.61
N ILE A 38 3.63 -13.37 -3.26
CA ILE A 38 4.91 -14.09 -3.34
C ILE A 38 5.57 -14.16 -1.95
N ALA A 39 5.59 -13.03 -1.23
CA ALA A 39 6.11 -12.94 0.12
C ALA A 39 5.38 -13.85 1.12
N ARG A 40 4.15 -14.26 0.82
CA ARG A 40 3.42 -15.27 1.60
C ARG A 40 4.17 -16.59 1.74
N ASN A 41 4.83 -17.02 0.67
CA ASN A 41 5.48 -18.33 0.62
C ASN A 41 7.01 -18.23 0.82
N LYS A 42 7.56 -17.03 0.68
CA LYS A 42 9.00 -16.76 0.62
C LYS A 42 9.32 -15.49 1.41
N PRO A 43 9.65 -15.59 2.71
CA PRO A 43 9.91 -14.43 3.57
C PRO A 43 10.99 -13.47 3.03
N GLU A 44 11.98 -13.99 2.30
CA GLU A 44 13.02 -13.22 1.62
C GLU A 44 12.46 -12.24 0.57
N SER A 45 11.25 -12.47 0.10
CA SER A 45 10.55 -11.63 -0.88
C SER A 45 9.94 -10.37 -0.26
N LEU A 46 9.91 -10.25 1.07
CA LEU A 46 9.44 -9.04 1.75
C LEU A 46 10.24 -7.81 1.33
N VAL A 47 11.54 -7.96 1.03
CA VAL A 47 12.39 -6.87 0.50
C VAL A 47 11.84 -6.34 -0.83
N ARG A 48 11.42 -7.25 -1.72
CA ARG A 48 10.87 -6.88 -3.03
C ARG A 48 9.49 -6.22 -2.89
N LEU A 49 8.67 -6.70 -1.97
CA LEU A 49 7.41 -6.05 -1.61
C LEU A 49 7.63 -4.61 -1.16
N ILE A 50 8.61 -4.36 -0.28
CA ILE A 50 8.94 -3.00 0.20
C ILE A 50 9.35 -2.09 -0.96
N MET A 51 10.15 -2.59 -1.90
CA MET A 51 10.52 -1.82 -3.10
C MET A 51 9.29 -1.45 -3.93
N LYS A 52 8.32 -2.37 -4.11
CA LYS A 52 7.06 -2.06 -4.80
C LYS A 52 6.22 -1.04 -4.04
N MET A 53 6.12 -1.16 -2.72
CA MET A 53 5.39 -0.21 -1.88
C MET A 53 6.00 1.19 -1.94
N GLN A 54 7.34 1.31 -1.96
CA GLN A 54 8.04 2.59 -2.14
C GLN A 54 7.77 3.20 -3.52
N ASN A 55 7.78 2.39 -4.58
CA ASN A 55 7.46 2.84 -5.93
C ASN A 55 6.01 3.31 -6.04
N TYR A 56 5.07 2.62 -5.39
CA TYR A 56 3.67 3.03 -5.29
C TYR A 56 3.54 4.37 -4.57
N PHE A 57 4.15 4.51 -3.39
CA PHE A 57 4.19 5.77 -2.63
C PHE A 57 4.69 6.94 -3.47
N PHE A 58 5.87 6.82 -4.07
CA PHE A 58 6.48 7.89 -4.86
C PHE A 58 5.60 8.30 -6.06
N SER A 59 4.99 7.32 -6.73
CA SER A 59 4.14 7.58 -7.88
C SER A 59 2.85 8.30 -7.51
N LEU A 60 2.18 7.88 -6.43
CA LEU A 60 0.92 8.50 -5.99
C LEU A 60 1.14 9.90 -5.44
N THR A 61 2.21 10.14 -4.69
CA THR A 61 2.61 11.49 -4.27
C THR A 61 2.86 12.40 -5.47
N LYS A 62 3.59 11.92 -6.49
CA LYS A 62 3.85 12.69 -7.72
C LYS A 62 2.57 13.03 -8.48
N MET A 63 1.58 12.14 -8.44
CA MET A 63 0.28 12.32 -9.09
C MET A 63 -0.76 13.04 -8.21
N LYS A 64 -0.41 13.41 -6.97
CA LYS A 64 -1.30 14.02 -5.97
C LYS A 64 -2.49 13.14 -5.53
N TYR A 65 -2.33 11.81 -5.61
CA TYR A 65 -3.31 10.83 -5.12
C TYR A 65 -2.93 10.26 -3.74
N GLU A 66 -2.49 11.11 -2.81
CA GLU A 66 -2.05 10.66 -1.47
C GLU A 66 -3.19 10.10 -0.61
N ALA A 67 -4.43 10.51 -0.87
CA ALA A 67 -5.60 9.96 -0.21
C ALA A 67 -5.74 8.44 -0.49
N ASP A 68 -5.38 7.99 -1.68
CA ASP A 68 -5.47 6.58 -2.08
C ASP A 68 -4.42 5.70 -1.39
N LEU A 69 -3.29 6.29 -0.94
CA LEU A 69 -2.28 5.58 -0.15
C LEU A 69 -2.85 5.16 1.21
N ASN A 70 -3.54 6.08 1.88
CA ASN A 70 -4.05 5.90 3.23
C ASN A 70 -5.49 5.37 3.26
N ALA A 71 -6.08 5.12 2.10
CA ALA A 71 -7.40 4.53 2.03
C ALA A 71 -7.38 3.13 2.66
N LEU A 72 -8.33 2.87 3.56
CA LEU A 72 -8.41 1.61 4.31
C LEU A 72 -8.39 0.38 3.39
N HIS A 73 -9.10 0.43 2.26
CA HIS A 73 -9.13 -0.67 1.30
C HIS A 73 -7.75 -0.99 0.69
N THR A 74 -6.90 0.01 0.48
CA THR A 74 -5.51 -0.17 0.01
C THR A 74 -4.69 -0.92 1.06
N LEU A 75 -4.77 -0.48 2.33
CA LEU A 75 -4.05 -1.10 3.44
C LEU A 75 -4.51 -2.55 3.65
N GLU A 76 -5.83 -2.78 3.67
CA GLU A 76 -6.41 -4.11 3.79
C GLU A 76 -6.02 -5.05 2.64
N ALA A 77 -6.01 -4.56 1.39
CA ALA A 77 -5.65 -5.36 0.24
C ALA A 77 -4.20 -5.86 0.32
N ILE A 78 -3.27 -4.99 0.71
CA ILE A 78 -1.87 -5.34 0.92
C ILE A 78 -1.75 -6.35 2.07
N LEU A 79 -2.38 -6.07 3.22
CA LEU A 79 -2.33 -6.92 4.40
C LEU A 79 -2.86 -8.34 4.12
N ARG A 80 -3.99 -8.44 3.41
CA ARG A 80 -4.60 -9.73 3.01
C ARG A 80 -3.67 -10.58 2.14
N CYS A 81 -2.71 -10.00 1.45
CA CYS A 81 -1.75 -10.77 0.64
C CYS A 81 -0.64 -11.41 1.48
N LEU A 82 -0.38 -10.92 2.69
CA LEU A 82 0.71 -11.34 3.56
C LEU A 82 0.41 -12.65 4.31
N PRO A 83 1.45 -13.34 4.86
CA PRO A 83 1.29 -14.43 5.83
C PRO A 83 0.42 -14.07 7.04
N ALA A 84 -0.32 -15.06 7.57
CA ALA A 84 -1.22 -14.86 8.72
C ALA A 84 -0.48 -14.37 9.99
N ASP A 85 0.76 -14.83 10.22
CA ASP A 85 1.56 -14.37 11.37
C ASP A 85 1.92 -12.88 11.26
N ILE A 86 2.20 -12.39 10.04
CA ILE A 86 2.47 -10.98 9.78
C ILE A 86 1.18 -10.16 9.95
N GLN A 87 0.04 -10.68 9.49
CA GLN A 87 -1.26 -10.03 9.66
C GLN A 87 -1.61 -9.87 11.15
N GLN A 88 -1.41 -10.92 11.94
CA GLN A 88 -1.66 -10.88 13.38
C GLN A 88 -0.76 -9.87 14.09
N ARG A 89 0.56 -9.87 13.80
CA ARG A 89 1.50 -8.90 14.38
C ARG A 89 1.16 -7.46 13.99
N TRP A 90 0.66 -7.24 12.77
CA TRP A 90 0.18 -5.93 12.37
C TRP A 90 -1.05 -5.52 13.17
N ALA A 91 -2.01 -6.42 13.38
CA ALA A 91 -3.18 -6.13 14.21
C ALA A 91 -2.79 -5.69 15.62
N GLU A 92 -1.80 -6.36 16.23
CA GLU A 92 -1.23 -5.97 17.53
C GLU A 92 -0.63 -4.55 17.49
N GLU A 93 0.12 -4.21 16.45
CA GLU A 93 0.69 -2.86 16.26
C GLU A 93 -0.41 -1.79 16.10
N THR A 94 -1.48 -2.09 15.34
CA THR A 94 -2.58 -1.13 15.15
C THR A 94 -3.34 -0.84 16.43
N VAL A 95 -3.42 -1.78 17.37
CA VAL A 95 -3.98 -1.54 18.71
C VAL A 95 -3.12 -0.51 19.47
N ILE A 96 -1.80 -0.53 19.30
CA ILE A 96 -0.89 0.44 19.90
C ILE A 96 -1.06 1.82 19.23
N ILE A 97 -1.14 1.86 17.90
CA ILE A 97 -1.36 3.10 17.14
C ILE A 97 -2.71 3.74 17.52
N GLY A 98 -3.77 2.94 17.64
CA GLY A 98 -5.10 3.41 18.00
C GLY A 98 -5.18 4.03 19.41
N ARG A 99 -4.30 3.66 20.34
CA ARG A 99 -4.20 4.32 21.66
C ARG A 99 -3.75 5.79 21.57
N LEU A 100 -3.16 6.18 20.45
CA LEU A 100 -2.76 7.56 20.15
C LEU A 100 -3.85 8.32 19.37
N GLU A 101 -5.08 7.79 19.30
CA GLU A 101 -6.20 8.33 18.52
C GLU A 101 -5.87 8.53 17.02
N LYS A 102 -4.91 7.74 16.51
CA LYS A 102 -4.43 7.83 15.13
C LYS A 102 -4.89 6.61 14.34
N GLU A 103 -5.28 6.83 13.09
CA GLU A 103 -5.50 5.72 12.16
C GLU A 103 -4.17 5.21 11.59
N PRO A 104 -4.03 3.89 11.42
CA PRO A 104 -2.87 3.32 10.74
C PRO A 104 -2.80 3.84 9.31
N ASN A 105 -1.61 4.24 8.87
CA ASN A 105 -1.39 4.77 7.52
C ASN A 105 -0.39 3.92 6.71
N PHE A 106 -0.27 4.25 5.42
CA PHE A 106 0.59 3.51 4.49
C PHE A 106 2.06 3.50 4.92
N THR A 107 2.54 4.61 5.48
CA THR A 107 3.94 4.74 5.92
C THR A 107 4.23 3.81 7.10
N GLU A 108 3.33 3.75 8.08
CA GLU A 108 3.44 2.84 9.22
C GLU A 108 3.42 1.38 8.77
N LEU A 109 2.52 1.00 7.87
CA LEU A 109 2.46 -0.35 7.31
C LEU A 109 3.76 -0.71 6.56
N THR A 110 4.29 0.24 5.77
CA THR A 110 5.54 0.05 5.03
C THR A 110 6.72 -0.14 5.98
N GLU A 111 6.82 0.65 7.05
CA GLU A 111 7.89 0.52 8.05
C GLU A 111 7.77 -0.78 8.83
N PHE A 112 6.55 -1.18 9.20
CA PHE A 112 6.31 -2.47 9.83
C PHE A 112 6.80 -3.64 8.95
N ILE A 113 6.40 -3.69 7.68
CA ILE A 113 6.85 -4.73 6.74
C ILE A 113 8.37 -4.69 6.56
N ARG A 114 8.98 -3.49 6.53
CA ARG A 114 10.43 -3.31 6.53
C ARG A 114 11.11 -3.92 7.75
N ASN A 115 10.55 -3.73 8.93
CA ASN A 115 11.09 -4.32 10.15
C ASN A 115 10.92 -5.84 10.17
N ARG A 116 9.81 -6.38 9.63
CA ARG A 116 9.64 -7.83 9.43
C ARG A 116 10.66 -8.40 8.46
N ALA A 117 10.95 -7.72 7.36
CA ALA A 117 11.99 -8.14 6.41
C ALA A 117 13.38 -8.18 7.07
N LYS A 118 13.73 -7.14 7.85
CA LYS A 118 14.99 -7.11 8.63
C LYS A 118 15.07 -8.29 9.61
N VAL A 119 14.00 -8.56 10.36
CA VAL A 119 13.94 -9.69 11.29
C VAL A 119 14.13 -11.01 10.54
N ALA A 120 13.41 -11.25 9.45
CA ALA A 120 13.54 -12.46 8.63
C ALA A 120 14.97 -12.65 8.08
N SER A 121 15.65 -11.56 7.73
CA SER A 121 17.04 -11.60 7.26
C SER A 121 18.08 -11.70 8.38
N SER A 122 17.70 -11.52 9.64
CA SER A 122 18.61 -11.57 10.78
C SER A 122 18.96 -13.02 11.17
N ARG A 123 20.11 -13.21 11.83
CA ARG A 123 20.54 -14.52 12.31
C ARG A 123 19.49 -15.22 13.18
N PHE A 124 18.80 -14.47 14.05
CA PHE A 124 17.77 -15.05 14.91
C PHE A 124 16.46 -15.32 14.17
N GLY A 125 16.11 -14.52 13.17
CA GLY A 125 14.95 -14.79 12.33
C GLY A 125 15.13 -16.02 11.45
N GLN A 126 16.35 -16.34 11.04
CA GLN A 126 16.67 -17.58 10.32
C GLN A 126 16.61 -18.83 11.21
N LEU A 127 16.51 -18.68 12.53
CA LEU A 127 16.42 -19.78 13.49
C LEU A 127 14.98 -20.00 14.03
N ALA A 128 14.06 -19.07 13.77
CA ALA A 128 12.69 -19.07 14.27
C ALA A 128 11.74 -19.73 13.27
#